data_AF-A0A521KCN3-F1
#
_entry.id   AF-A0A521KCN3-F1
#
_cell.length_a   1.000
_cell.length_b   1.000
_cell.length_c   1.000
_cell.angle_alpha   90.00
_cell.angle_beta   90.00
_cell.angle_gamma   90.00
#
_symmetry.space_group_name_H-M   'P 1'
#
loop_
_entity.id
_entity.type
_entity.pdbx_description
1 polymer ?
#
loop_
_entity_poly.entity_id
_entity_poly.type
_entity_poly.pdbx_seq_one_letter_code
_entity_poly.pdbx_strand_id
1 'polypeptide(L)'
;EWHPTALYNAMIAPLTGSSLRGVLWYQGESNRSNAAQYARLMRGLVRDWRARFALPQLAFYWVQIAPYQYDDLPNESARVREAQLDAADLPLTGVAITMDVGEAADIHPKQKRPVGERLARIALAQLYGIRSETSGPAFERAEPEGAALRVHLSHAHGLRASAADGPFELAGADRVFHAAQARVDGETLVVTSASVRAPVAVRYAWCDACAGTLFNAAGLPASPFRWPRWD
;
A
#
# COMPACT_ATOMS: atom_id res chain seq x y z
N GLU A 1 32.24 -0.52 -5.39
CA GLU A 1 31.75 0.24 -4.22
C GLU A 1 30.38 0.83 -4.54
N TRP A 2 29.49 0.94 -3.56
CA TRP A 2 28.20 1.63 -3.72
C TRP A 2 28.40 3.11 -3.38
N HIS A 3 28.29 3.98 -4.39
CA HIS A 3 28.39 5.42 -4.18
C HIS A 3 26.98 6.02 -4.06
N PRO A 4 26.65 6.73 -2.97
CA PRO A 4 25.41 7.47 -2.87
C PRO A 4 25.20 8.34 -4.11
N THR A 5 23.94 8.44 -4.57
CA THR A 5 23.52 9.25 -5.74
C THR A 5 24.05 8.83 -7.11
N ALA A 6 24.90 7.79 -7.23
CA ALA A 6 25.47 7.38 -8.52
C ALA A 6 24.40 7.09 -9.59
N LEU A 7 23.36 6.33 -9.25
CA LEU A 7 22.25 6.05 -10.17
C LEU A 7 21.50 7.32 -10.59
N TYR A 8 21.26 8.24 -9.66
CA TYR A 8 20.63 9.52 -9.97
C TYR A 8 21.49 10.33 -10.95
N ASN A 9 22.78 10.50 -10.65
CA ASN A 9 23.70 11.30 -11.47
C ASN A 9 23.91 10.70 -12.86
N ALA A 10 23.95 9.37 -12.97
CA ALA A 10 24.18 8.69 -14.25
C ALA A 10 22.91 8.62 -15.13
N MET A 11 21.73 8.46 -14.52
CA MET A 11 20.51 8.12 -15.27
C MET A 11 19.46 9.23 -15.31
N ILE A 12 19.35 10.05 -14.24
CA ILE A 12 18.25 11.01 -14.09
C ILE A 12 18.74 12.44 -14.26
N ALA A 13 19.88 12.81 -13.66
CA ALA A 13 20.45 14.14 -13.79
C ALA A 13 20.62 14.60 -15.24
N PRO A 14 21.07 13.76 -16.20
CA PRO A 14 21.20 14.16 -17.61
C PRO A 14 19.85 14.46 -18.29
N LEU A 15 18.73 14.02 -17.71
CA LEU A 15 17.40 14.29 -18.22
C LEU A 15 16.84 15.63 -17.72
N THR A 16 17.49 16.28 -16.75
CA THR A 16 17.08 17.61 -16.27
C THR A 16 17.13 18.61 -17.44
N GLY A 17 15.99 19.26 -17.72
CA GLY A 17 15.76 20.05 -18.94
C GLY A 17 14.82 19.41 -19.97
N SER A 18 14.51 18.11 -19.81
CA SER A 18 13.44 17.46 -20.58
C SER A 18 12.06 17.81 -20.04
N SER A 19 11.07 17.83 -20.93
CA SER A 19 9.66 17.92 -20.51
C SER A 19 9.16 16.57 -20.01
N LEU A 20 8.79 16.50 -18.73
CA LEU A 20 8.19 15.31 -18.11
C LEU A 20 6.74 15.59 -17.71
N ARG A 21 5.85 14.62 -17.95
CA ARG A 21 4.47 14.68 -17.45
C ARG A 21 4.30 13.96 -16.11
N GLY A 22 5.13 12.96 -15.83
CA GLY A 22 5.11 12.21 -14.58
C GLY A 22 6.23 11.19 -14.50
N VAL A 23 6.36 10.59 -13.32
CA VAL A 23 7.34 9.55 -12.99
C VAL A 23 6.59 8.33 -12.49
N LEU A 24 6.96 7.15 -12.99
CA LEU A 24 6.55 5.86 -12.44
C LEU A 24 7.71 5.27 -11.64
N TRP A 25 7.48 4.91 -10.39
CA TRP A 25 8.52 4.44 -9.47
C TRP A 25 8.15 3.08 -8.86
N TYR A 26 9.00 2.07 -9.03
CA TYR A 26 8.80 0.77 -8.40
C TYR A 26 10.08 0.36 -7.69
N GLN A 27 10.11 0.62 -6.40
CA GLN A 27 11.21 0.27 -5.51
C GLN A 27 10.67 0.20 -4.08
N GLY A 28 11.36 -0.57 -3.23
CA GLY A 28 11.17 -0.57 -1.77
C GLY A 28 11.67 -1.84 -1.10
N GLU A 29 11.89 -2.91 -1.87
CA GLU A 29 12.30 -4.24 -1.43
C GLU A 29 13.60 -4.22 -0.62
N SER A 30 14.57 -3.38 -1.03
CA SER A 30 15.84 -3.20 -0.31
C SER A 30 15.75 -2.19 0.85
N ASN A 31 14.59 -1.57 1.08
CA ASN A 31 14.36 -0.62 2.16
C ASN A 31 13.56 -1.20 3.33
N ARG A 32 13.21 -2.49 3.29
CA ARG A 32 12.47 -3.20 4.34
C ARG A 32 13.03 -2.99 5.74
N SER A 33 14.33 -3.25 5.92
CA SER A 33 15.04 -3.04 7.18
C SER A 33 15.10 -1.57 7.66
N ASN A 34 14.58 -0.63 6.86
CA ASN A 34 14.57 0.80 7.11
C ASN A 34 13.20 1.43 6.80
N ALA A 35 12.11 0.69 7.02
CA ALA A 35 10.75 1.13 6.68
C ALA A 35 10.36 2.47 7.32
N ALA A 36 10.77 2.70 8.58
CA ALA A 36 10.43 3.90 9.35
C ALA A 36 10.87 5.22 8.69
N GLN A 37 11.98 5.20 7.93
CA GLN A 37 12.45 6.38 7.20
C GLN A 37 11.90 6.48 5.78
N TYR A 38 11.28 5.42 5.25
CA TYR A 38 11.00 5.29 3.83
C TYR A 38 10.00 6.34 3.33
N ALA A 39 8.95 6.63 4.11
CA ALA A 39 7.98 7.66 3.74
C ALA A 39 8.62 9.06 3.65
N ARG A 40 9.57 9.37 4.54
CA ARG A 40 10.35 10.63 4.50
C ARG A 40 11.22 10.68 3.25
N LEU A 41 11.90 9.59 2.91
CA LEU A 41 12.77 9.50 1.74
C LEU A 41 11.96 9.64 0.44
N MET A 42 10.80 9.00 0.33
CA MET A 42 9.92 9.13 -0.84
C MET A 42 9.40 10.55 -1.02
N ARG A 43 8.91 11.20 0.04
CA ARG A 43 8.54 12.62 -0.02
C ARG A 43 9.73 13.51 -0.43
N GLY A 44 10.93 13.19 0.05
CA GLY A 44 12.18 13.84 -0.34
C GLY A 44 12.45 13.71 -1.84
N LEU A 45 12.36 12.50 -2.39
CA LEU A 45 12.52 12.21 -3.83
C LEU A 45 11.57 13.06 -4.68
N VAL A 46 10.27 13.05 -4.33
CA VAL A 46 9.24 13.81 -5.06
C VAL A 46 9.56 15.31 -5.06
N ARG A 47 9.88 15.86 -3.90
CA ARG A 47 10.20 17.30 -3.75
C ARG A 47 11.49 17.68 -4.49
N ASP A 48 12.54 16.88 -4.35
CA ASP A 48 13.82 17.11 -4.99
C ASP A 48 13.69 17.09 -6.52
N TRP A 49 13.01 16.09 -7.09
CA TRP A 49 12.85 16.00 -8.54
C TRP A 49 11.93 17.10 -9.07
N ARG A 50 10.84 17.45 -8.38
CA ARG A 50 10.02 18.62 -8.74
C ARG A 50 10.85 19.90 -8.83
N ALA A 51 11.76 20.11 -7.86
CA ALA A 51 12.64 21.27 -7.87
C ALA A 51 13.67 21.22 -9.01
N ARG A 52 14.37 20.09 -9.19
CA ARG A 52 15.43 19.94 -10.19
C ARG A 52 14.93 20.01 -11.64
N PHE A 53 13.73 19.50 -11.91
CA PHE A 53 13.10 19.62 -13.21
C PHE A 53 12.36 20.96 -13.40
N ALA A 54 12.28 21.82 -12.38
CA ALA A 54 11.47 23.02 -12.36
C ALA A 54 9.98 22.76 -12.71
N LEU A 55 9.45 21.63 -12.24
CA LEU A 55 8.09 21.16 -12.49
C LEU A 55 7.37 20.92 -11.14
N PRO A 56 6.79 21.96 -10.50
CA PRO A 56 6.17 21.83 -9.17
C PRO A 56 4.96 20.88 -9.15
N GLN A 57 4.35 20.64 -10.31
CA GLN A 57 3.24 19.70 -10.51
C GLN A 57 3.67 18.41 -11.24
N LEU A 58 4.96 18.06 -11.23
CA LEU A 58 5.40 16.77 -11.78
C LEU A 58 4.72 15.62 -11.01
N ALA A 59 3.97 14.79 -11.72
CA ALA A 59 3.24 13.68 -11.12
C ALA A 59 4.20 12.56 -10.69
N PHE A 60 3.88 11.89 -9.59
CA PHE A 60 4.67 10.76 -9.08
C PHE A 60 3.76 9.62 -8.66
N TYR A 61 3.80 8.53 -9.41
CA TYR A 61 3.03 7.34 -9.09
C TYR A 61 3.98 6.19 -8.83
N TRP A 62 3.76 5.47 -7.74
CA TRP A 62 4.60 4.33 -7.41
C TRP A 62 3.82 3.06 -7.21
N VAL A 63 4.56 1.97 -7.27
CA VAL A 63 4.03 0.64 -7.03
C VAL A 63 4.34 0.25 -5.60
N GLN A 64 3.31 -0.17 -4.86
CA GLN A 64 3.51 -0.78 -3.57
C GLN A 64 4.26 -2.11 -3.74
N ILE A 65 5.27 -2.39 -2.90
CA ILE A 65 6.05 -3.62 -3.07
C ILE A 65 5.15 -4.86 -2.96
N ALA A 66 5.39 -5.83 -3.83
CA ALA A 66 4.53 -7.00 -3.95
C ALA A 66 4.74 -7.98 -2.77
N PRO A 67 3.77 -8.87 -2.52
CA PRO A 67 3.98 -10.06 -1.67
C PRO A 67 5.21 -10.87 -2.11
N TYR A 68 6.14 -11.10 -1.18
CA TYR A 68 7.31 -11.95 -1.34
C TYR A 68 7.78 -12.43 0.04
N GLN A 69 8.18 -13.69 0.15
CA GLN A 69 8.65 -14.27 1.40
C GLN A 69 10.13 -13.93 1.61
N TYR A 70 10.41 -13.18 2.67
CA TYR A 70 11.77 -12.93 3.13
C TYR A 70 12.13 -13.85 4.30
N ASP A 71 13.41 -14.20 4.41
CA ASP A 71 13.93 -15.09 5.45
C ASP A 71 14.51 -14.33 6.66
N ASP A 72 14.38 -12.99 6.68
CA ASP A 72 15.03 -12.13 7.67
C ASP A 72 14.13 -11.73 8.85
N LEU A 73 13.31 -10.69 8.70
CA LEU A 73 12.51 -10.10 9.77
C LEU A 73 11.03 -10.15 9.40
N PRO A 74 10.15 -10.61 10.31
CA PRO A 74 8.75 -10.77 10.01
C PRO A 74 8.06 -9.41 9.81
N ASN A 75 7.24 -9.32 8.76
CA ASN A 75 6.32 -8.21 8.49
C ASN A 75 7.00 -6.89 8.09
N GLU A 76 8.30 -6.87 7.81
CA GLU A 76 9.00 -5.66 7.36
C GLU A 76 8.48 -5.16 6.01
N SER A 77 7.99 -6.07 5.16
CA SER A 77 7.34 -5.67 3.91
C SER A 77 6.05 -4.91 4.18
N ALA A 78 5.24 -5.33 5.15
CA ALA A 78 4.02 -4.62 5.53
C ALA A 78 4.32 -3.19 6.01
N ARG A 79 5.41 -3.01 6.76
CA ARG A 79 5.87 -1.67 7.20
C ARG A 79 6.28 -0.77 6.04
N VAL A 80 7.02 -1.31 5.04
CA VAL A 80 7.36 -0.53 3.84
C VAL A 80 6.12 -0.20 3.03
N ARG A 81 5.17 -1.14 2.89
CA ARG A 81 3.90 -0.90 2.21
C ARG A 81 3.08 0.20 2.89
N GLU A 82 3.03 0.22 4.22
CA GLU A 82 2.44 1.31 5.01
C GLU A 82 3.16 2.64 4.72
N ALA A 83 4.50 2.65 4.75
CA ALA A 83 5.29 3.85 4.45
C ALA A 83 5.10 4.37 3.00
N GLN A 84 4.91 3.46 2.04
CA GLN A 84 4.59 3.81 0.66
C GLN A 84 3.22 4.47 0.53
N LEU A 85 2.23 4.08 1.34
CA LEU A 85 0.94 4.77 1.38
C LEU A 85 1.07 6.15 2.04
N ASP A 86 1.72 6.20 3.20
CA ASP A 86 1.88 7.45 3.95
C ASP A 86 2.57 8.54 3.11
N ALA A 87 3.52 8.16 2.24
CA ALA A 87 4.22 9.09 1.35
C ALA A 87 3.33 9.70 0.25
N ALA A 88 2.15 9.15 -0.02
CA ALA A 88 1.24 9.58 -1.08
C ALA A 88 0.33 10.75 -0.66
N ASP A 89 0.70 11.46 0.42
CA ASP A 89 0.02 12.64 0.95
C ASP A 89 0.35 13.95 0.21
N LEU A 90 1.22 13.90 -0.81
CA LEU A 90 1.57 15.05 -1.64
C LEU A 90 0.58 15.21 -2.81
N PRO A 91 0.40 16.43 -3.34
CA PRO A 91 -0.41 16.63 -4.56
C PRO A 91 0.16 15.83 -5.73
N LEU A 92 -0.69 15.30 -6.61
CA LEU A 92 -0.33 14.52 -7.80
C LEU A 92 0.57 13.31 -7.49
N THR A 93 0.27 12.63 -6.38
CA THR A 93 0.83 11.32 -6.06
C THR A 93 -0.22 10.24 -5.98
N GLY A 94 0.21 8.98 -6.10
CA GLY A 94 -0.67 7.82 -6.03
C GLY A 94 0.09 6.50 -6.01
N VAL A 95 -0.58 5.46 -5.53
CA VAL A 95 0.02 4.14 -5.29
C VAL A 95 -0.75 3.05 -6.01
N ALA A 96 -0.08 2.30 -6.87
CA ALA A 96 -0.61 1.05 -7.41
C ALA A 96 -0.38 -0.07 -6.37
N ILE A 97 -1.46 -0.51 -5.74
CA ILE A 97 -1.45 -1.65 -4.80
C ILE A 97 -1.24 -2.96 -5.58
N THR A 98 -0.50 -3.91 -5.03
CA THR A 98 -0.07 -5.16 -5.70
C THR A 98 -0.33 -6.43 -4.89
N MET A 99 -1.15 -6.35 -3.84
CA MET A 99 -1.38 -7.44 -2.88
C MET A 99 -1.99 -8.71 -3.50
N ASP A 100 -2.51 -8.65 -4.71
CA ASP A 100 -3.14 -9.76 -5.45
C ASP A 100 -2.28 -10.29 -6.62
N VAL A 101 -1.15 -9.64 -6.92
CA VAL A 101 -0.30 -9.95 -8.10
C VAL A 101 1.16 -10.22 -7.74
N GLY A 102 1.46 -10.50 -6.48
CA GLY A 102 2.78 -10.94 -6.01
C GLY A 102 3.01 -12.46 -6.15
N GLU A 103 4.24 -12.89 -5.89
CA GLU A 103 4.65 -14.28 -5.90
C GLU A 103 5.52 -14.54 -4.67
N ALA A 104 5.04 -15.37 -3.73
CA ALA A 104 5.73 -15.60 -2.45
C ALA A 104 7.18 -16.08 -2.63
N ALA A 105 7.47 -16.83 -3.69
CA ALA A 105 8.78 -17.40 -3.97
C ALA A 105 9.60 -16.61 -5.01
N ASP A 106 9.07 -15.54 -5.59
CA ASP A 106 9.78 -14.74 -6.61
C ASP A 106 9.60 -13.24 -6.36
N ILE A 107 10.70 -12.58 -5.99
CA ILE A 107 10.73 -11.14 -5.72
C ILE A 107 10.47 -10.31 -7.00
N HIS A 108 10.52 -10.94 -8.18
CA HIS A 108 10.25 -10.35 -9.48
C HIS A 108 8.95 -10.88 -10.09
N PRO A 109 7.76 -10.62 -9.50
CA PRO A 109 6.52 -11.23 -9.93
C PRO A 109 6.20 -10.96 -11.40
N LYS A 110 5.76 -11.97 -12.13
CA LYS A 110 5.61 -11.94 -13.60
C LYS A 110 4.42 -11.08 -14.05
N GLN A 111 3.43 -10.90 -13.19
CA GLN A 111 2.22 -10.14 -13.48
C GLN A 111 2.49 -8.61 -13.49
N LYS A 112 3.12 -8.10 -14.55
CA LYS A 112 3.41 -6.66 -14.71
C LYS A 112 2.27 -5.86 -15.35
N ARG A 113 1.41 -6.52 -16.14
CA ARG A 113 0.29 -5.85 -16.83
C ARG A 113 -0.70 -5.21 -15.85
N PRO A 114 -1.20 -5.89 -14.80
CA PRO A 114 -2.11 -5.26 -13.83
C PRO A 114 -1.48 -4.06 -13.11
N VAL A 115 -0.17 -4.12 -12.84
CA VAL A 115 0.57 -3.02 -12.22
C VAL A 115 0.57 -1.78 -13.11
N GLY A 116 0.89 -1.94 -14.39
CA GLY A 116 0.86 -0.85 -15.36
C GLY A 116 -0.54 -0.26 -15.56
N GLU A 117 -1.57 -1.12 -15.63
CA GLU A 117 -2.96 -0.68 -15.75
C GLU A 117 -3.42 0.12 -14.53
N ARG A 118 -2.98 -0.24 -13.32
CA ARG A 118 -3.27 0.51 -12.08
C ARG A 118 -2.62 1.90 -12.08
N LEU A 119 -1.34 1.98 -12.46
CA LEU A 119 -0.64 3.26 -12.61
C LEU A 119 -1.31 4.13 -13.69
N ALA A 120 -1.74 3.53 -14.80
CA ALA A 120 -2.45 4.23 -15.85
C ALA A 120 -3.79 4.79 -15.37
N ARG A 121 -4.58 4.05 -14.58
CA ARG A 121 -5.83 4.55 -13.97
C ARG A 121 -5.60 5.81 -13.14
N ILE A 122 -4.57 5.80 -12.28
CA ILE A 122 -4.18 6.96 -11.47
C ILE A 122 -3.83 8.14 -12.37
N ALA A 123 -2.99 7.92 -13.38
CA ALA A 123 -2.58 8.97 -14.30
C ALA A 123 -3.76 9.56 -15.09
N LEU A 124 -4.66 8.70 -15.61
CA LEU A 124 -5.84 9.09 -16.36
C LEU A 124 -6.78 9.99 -15.53
N ALA A 125 -7.02 9.62 -14.28
CA ALA A 125 -7.83 10.40 -13.36
C ALA A 125 -7.18 11.74 -12.99
N GLN A 126 -5.92 11.72 -12.54
CA GLN A 126 -5.28 12.89 -11.96
C GLN A 126 -4.71 13.88 -13.01
N LEU A 127 -4.30 13.41 -14.20
CA LEU A 127 -3.62 14.26 -15.20
C LEU A 127 -4.44 14.55 -16.45
N TYR A 128 -5.45 13.73 -16.74
CA TYR A 128 -6.23 13.80 -17.98
C TYR A 128 -7.74 13.99 -17.74
N GLY A 129 -8.18 14.05 -16.49
CA GLY A 129 -9.59 14.27 -16.14
C GLY A 129 -10.52 13.12 -16.56
N ILE A 130 -9.96 11.95 -16.86
CA ILE A 130 -10.74 10.77 -17.24
C ILE A 130 -11.18 10.06 -15.96
N ARG A 131 -12.50 9.99 -15.75
CA ARG A 131 -13.08 9.30 -14.58
C ARG A 131 -12.57 7.86 -14.51
N SER A 132 -11.89 7.52 -13.41
CA SER A 132 -11.37 6.19 -13.17
C SER A 132 -11.31 5.95 -11.66
N GLU A 133 -11.61 4.73 -11.23
CA GLU A 133 -11.34 4.31 -9.84
C GLU A 133 -9.83 4.09 -9.70
N THR A 134 -9.21 4.81 -8.77
CA THR A 134 -7.74 4.90 -8.63
C THR A 134 -7.19 4.08 -7.47
N SER A 135 -8.05 3.63 -6.55
CA SER A 135 -7.66 2.85 -5.37
C SER A 135 -8.61 1.68 -5.14
N GLY A 136 -8.09 0.64 -4.49
CA GLY A 136 -8.93 -0.35 -3.83
C GLY A 136 -9.43 0.17 -2.47
N PRO A 137 -10.19 -0.65 -1.72
CA PRO A 137 -10.65 -0.28 -0.39
C PRO A 137 -9.49 0.17 0.49
N ALA A 138 -9.58 1.36 1.08
CA ALA A 138 -8.51 1.95 1.88
C ALA A 138 -9.00 2.24 3.29
N PHE A 139 -8.22 1.79 4.28
CA PHE A 139 -8.55 1.95 5.70
C PHE A 139 -8.71 3.41 6.10
N GLU A 140 -9.82 3.74 6.76
CA GLU A 140 -10.05 5.06 7.36
C GLU A 140 -10.00 5.02 8.88
N ARG A 141 -10.78 4.13 9.49
CA ARG A 141 -10.87 3.97 10.95
C ARG A 141 -11.39 2.60 11.32
N ALA A 142 -11.18 2.22 12.58
CA ALA A 142 -11.87 1.11 13.21
C ALA A 142 -12.48 1.56 14.53
N GLU A 143 -13.59 0.93 14.92
CA GLU A 143 -14.29 1.21 16.17
C GLU A 143 -14.82 -0.07 16.82
N PRO A 144 -14.84 -0.17 18.16
CA PRO A 144 -15.42 -1.31 18.86
C PRO A 144 -16.92 -1.49 18.58
N GLU A 145 -17.31 -2.73 18.31
CA GLU A 145 -18.70 -3.15 18.19
C GLU A 145 -18.91 -4.46 18.97
N GLY A 146 -19.10 -4.34 20.29
CA GLY A 146 -19.20 -5.49 21.18
C GLY A 146 -17.91 -6.33 21.19
N ALA A 147 -18.01 -7.59 20.73
CA ALA A 147 -16.86 -8.50 20.60
C ALA A 147 -16.17 -8.42 19.21
N ALA A 148 -16.51 -7.42 18.41
CA ALA A 148 -15.97 -7.18 17.07
C ALA A 148 -15.28 -5.80 16.98
N LEU A 149 -14.52 -5.60 15.91
CA LEU A 149 -14.17 -4.28 15.39
C LEU A 149 -14.90 -4.03 14.08
N ARG A 150 -15.60 -2.90 13.97
CA ARG A 150 -16.08 -2.39 12.69
C ARG A 150 -14.97 -1.59 12.03
N VAL A 151 -14.62 -1.96 10.80
CA VAL A 151 -13.61 -1.28 9.99
C VAL A 151 -14.31 -0.52 8.86
N HIS A 152 -14.01 0.77 8.78
CA HIS A 152 -14.53 1.67 7.76
C HIS A 152 -13.47 1.88 6.68
N LEU A 153 -13.91 1.78 5.43
CA LEU A 153 -13.05 1.82 4.25
C LEU A 153 -13.55 2.90 3.28
N SER A 154 -12.64 3.72 2.76
CA SER A 154 -12.87 4.51 1.55
C SER A 154 -12.68 3.63 0.32
N HIS A 155 -13.12 4.11 -0.86
CA HIS A 155 -13.02 3.37 -2.13
C HIS A 155 -13.63 1.95 -2.05
N ALA A 156 -14.65 1.79 -1.21
CA ALA A 156 -15.25 0.51 -0.85
C ALA A 156 -16.57 0.21 -1.59
N HIS A 157 -16.91 1.00 -2.62
CA HIS A 157 -18.08 0.71 -3.43
C HIS A 157 -17.99 -0.70 -4.05
N GLY A 158 -18.98 -1.54 -3.74
CA GLY A 158 -19.00 -2.96 -4.09
C GLY A 158 -17.87 -3.75 -3.42
N LEU A 159 -17.55 -3.41 -2.16
CA LEU A 159 -16.62 -4.14 -1.31
C LEU A 159 -16.93 -5.63 -1.33
N ARG A 160 -15.90 -6.43 -1.57
CA ARG A 160 -15.97 -7.89 -1.54
C ARG A 160 -14.70 -8.47 -0.94
N ALA A 161 -14.87 -9.55 -0.19
CA ALA A 161 -13.78 -10.38 0.27
C ALA A 161 -13.76 -11.66 -0.58
N SER A 162 -12.63 -11.99 -1.20
CA SER A 162 -12.46 -13.24 -1.96
C SER A 162 -12.39 -14.49 -1.08
N ALA A 163 -12.16 -14.32 0.23
CA ALA A 163 -12.20 -15.37 1.25
C ALA A 163 -12.77 -14.80 2.55
N ALA A 164 -13.67 -15.55 3.21
CA ALA A 164 -14.25 -15.17 4.50
C ALA A 164 -13.18 -15.12 5.62
N ASP A 165 -12.17 -15.97 5.53
CA ASP A 165 -11.01 -16.04 6.42
C ASP A 165 -9.77 -15.36 5.79
N GLY A 166 -9.95 -14.15 5.24
CA GLY A 166 -8.82 -13.34 4.74
C GLY A 166 -7.74 -13.12 5.82
N PRO A 167 -6.56 -12.54 5.47
CA PRO A 167 -5.43 -12.38 6.40
C PRO A 167 -5.69 -11.27 7.44
N PHE A 168 -6.74 -11.45 8.25
CA PHE A 168 -7.12 -10.56 9.34
C PHE A 168 -6.63 -11.11 10.66
N GLU A 169 -6.20 -10.19 11.51
CA GLU A 169 -5.85 -10.48 12.88
C GLU A 169 -6.47 -9.44 13.80
N LEU A 170 -6.87 -9.89 15.00
CA LEU A 170 -7.31 -9.02 16.08
C LEU A 170 -6.39 -9.21 17.28
N ALA A 171 -6.23 -8.17 18.09
CA ALA A 171 -5.59 -8.26 19.39
C ALA A 171 -6.43 -7.61 20.48
N GLY A 172 -6.35 -8.16 21.68
CA GLY A 172 -6.87 -7.53 22.90
C GLY A 172 -5.87 -6.54 23.49
N ALA A 173 -6.12 -6.13 24.74
CA ALA A 173 -5.24 -5.22 25.47
C ALA A 173 -3.82 -5.76 25.67
N ASP A 174 -3.64 -7.08 25.61
CA ASP A 174 -2.36 -7.79 25.67
C ASP A 174 -1.50 -7.63 24.40
N ARG A 175 -2.07 -7.07 23.32
CA ARG A 175 -1.41 -6.85 22.03
C ARG A 175 -0.95 -8.12 21.32
N VAL A 176 -1.49 -9.27 21.72
CA VAL A 176 -1.24 -10.55 21.05
C VAL A 176 -2.24 -10.70 19.90
N PHE A 177 -1.73 -10.77 18.68
CA PHE A 177 -2.56 -10.92 17.49
C PHE A 177 -2.98 -12.38 17.28
N HIS A 178 -4.27 -12.58 17.04
CA HIS A 178 -4.89 -13.85 16.72
C HIS A 178 -5.63 -13.74 15.40
N ALA A 179 -5.67 -14.84 14.65
CA ALA A 179 -6.46 -14.94 13.42
C ALA A 179 -7.91 -14.49 13.66
N ALA A 180 -8.45 -13.77 12.69
CA ALA A 180 -9.78 -13.20 12.74
C ALA A 180 -10.52 -13.42 11.43
N GLN A 181 -11.84 -13.41 11.52
CA GLN A 181 -12.76 -13.51 10.40
C GLN A 181 -13.32 -12.12 10.10
N ALA A 182 -13.50 -11.80 8.83
CA ALA A 182 -14.08 -10.53 8.42
C ALA A 182 -15.32 -10.77 7.56
N ARG A 183 -16.44 -10.15 7.97
CA ARG A 183 -17.68 -10.15 7.22
C ARG A 183 -17.90 -8.78 6.60
N VAL A 184 -18.15 -8.74 5.29
CA VAL A 184 -18.58 -7.52 4.60
C VAL A 184 -19.98 -7.13 5.08
N ASP A 185 -20.15 -5.86 5.43
CA ASP A 185 -21.40 -5.24 5.84
C ASP A 185 -21.53 -3.87 5.16
N GLY A 186 -22.16 -3.85 3.99
CA GLY A 186 -22.15 -2.70 3.09
C GLY A 186 -20.73 -2.36 2.62
N GLU A 187 -20.29 -1.13 2.89
CA GLU A 187 -18.93 -0.64 2.60
C GLU A 187 -17.97 -0.77 3.80
N THR A 188 -18.41 -1.48 4.85
CA THR A 188 -17.63 -1.72 6.07
C THR A 188 -17.32 -3.21 6.25
N LEU A 189 -16.42 -3.52 7.19
CA LEU A 189 -16.17 -4.89 7.64
C LEU A 189 -16.52 -5.00 9.12
N VAL A 190 -17.11 -6.13 9.51
CA VAL A 190 -17.19 -6.55 10.92
C VAL A 190 -16.16 -7.67 11.11
N VAL A 191 -15.16 -7.41 11.94
CA VAL A 191 -14.04 -8.32 12.17
C VAL A 191 -14.15 -8.93 13.57
N THR A 192 -14.08 -10.26 13.67
CA THR A 192 -14.26 -11.01 14.92
C THR A 192 -13.20 -12.10 15.07
N SER A 193 -12.85 -12.46 16.31
CA SER A 193 -11.99 -13.60 16.60
C SER A 193 -12.49 -14.35 17.82
N ALA A 194 -12.56 -15.69 17.74
CA ALA A 194 -12.93 -16.52 18.88
C ALA A 194 -11.95 -16.41 20.06
N SER A 195 -10.70 -16.03 19.77
CA SER A 195 -9.63 -15.85 20.76
C SER A 195 -9.62 -14.46 21.40
N VAL A 196 -10.33 -13.47 20.83
CA VAL A 196 -10.27 -12.07 21.26
C VAL A 196 -11.67 -11.55 21.56
N ARG A 197 -12.06 -11.57 22.84
CA ARG A 197 -13.41 -11.15 23.28
C ARG A 197 -13.62 -9.64 23.32
N ALA A 198 -12.54 -8.87 23.50
CA ALA A 198 -12.57 -7.41 23.59
C ALA A 198 -11.45 -6.84 22.69
N PRO A 199 -11.67 -6.82 21.37
CA PRO A 199 -10.63 -6.40 20.43
C PRO A 199 -10.37 -4.90 20.53
N VAL A 200 -9.08 -4.54 20.57
CA VAL A 200 -8.62 -3.14 20.61
C VAL A 200 -7.67 -2.82 19.45
N ALA A 201 -7.29 -3.83 18.66
CA ALA A 201 -6.49 -3.65 17.46
C ALA A 201 -6.90 -4.62 16.36
N VAL A 202 -6.71 -4.20 15.11
CA VAL A 202 -6.91 -4.97 13.89
C VAL A 202 -5.71 -4.86 12.97
N ARG A 203 -5.39 -5.94 12.27
CA ARG A 203 -4.47 -5.98 11.14
C ARG A 203 -5.15 -6.67 9.96
N TYR A 204 -4.82 -6.23 8.76
CA TYR A 204 -5.17 -6.89 7.51
C TYR A 204 -3.94 -7.00 6.63
N ALA A 205 -3.69 -8.20 6.11
CA ALA A 205 -2.57 -8.54 5.24
C ALA A 205 -1.21 -8.02 5.77
N TRP A 206 -1.06 -7.98 7.10
CA TRP A 206 0.12 -7.45 7.77
C TRP A 206 1.24 -8.49 7.82
N CYS A 207 1.70 -8.90 6.63
CA CYS A 207 2.73 -9.91 6.50
C CYS A 207 3.51 -9.77 5.19
N ASP A 208 4.59 -10.54 5.03
CA ASP A 208 5.49 -10.41 3.88
C ASP A 208 4.89 -10.96 2.58
N ALA A 209 4.26 -12.14 2.62
CA ALA A 209 3.83 -12.88 1.42
C ALA A 209 2.33 -13.19 1.32
N CYS A 210 1.48 -12.65 2.21
CA CYS A 210 0.03 -12.90 2.16
C CYS A 210 -0.60 -12.22 0.95
N ALA A 211 -1.51 -12.95 0.31
CA ALA A 211 -2.37 -12.39 -0.72
C ALA A 211 -3.47 -11.54 -0.09
N GLY A 212 -3.70 -10.35 -0.64
CA GLY A 212 -4.84 -9.52 -0.29
C GLY A 212 -6.14 -10.16 -0.77
N THR A 213 -7.18 -10.13 0.08
CA THR A 213 -8.50 -10.70 -0.22
C THR A 213 -9.61 -9.65 -0.35
N LEU A 214 -9.36 -8.39 0.00
CA LEU A 214 -10.33 -7.31 -0.12
C LEU A 214 -10.20 -6.57 -1.45
N PHE A 215 -11.33 -6.41 -2.13
CA PHE A 215 -11.43 -5.69 -3.40
C PHE A 215 -12.70 -4.82 -3.43
N ASN A 216 -12.69 -3.79 -4.26
CA ASN A 216 -13.91 -3.06 -4.62
C ASN A 216 -14.51 -3.55 -5.95
N ALA A 217 -15.61 -2.93 -6.39
CA ALA A 217 -16.28 -3.23 -7.64
C ALA A 217 -15.37 -3.04 -8.88
N ALA A 218 -14.37 -2.15 -8.80
CA ALA A 218 -13.41 -1.93 -9.87
C ALA A 218 -12.34 -3.03 -9.95
N GLY A 219 -12.34 -4.00 -9.03
CA GLY A 219 -11.37 -5.08 -8.94
C GLY A 219 -10.01 -4.64 -8.40
N LEU A 220 -9.93 -3.49 -7.72
CA LEU A 220 -8.68 -3.01 -7.14
C LEU A 220 -8.51 -3.55 -5.71
N PRO A 221 -7.33 -4.08 -5.35
CA PRO A 221 -7.08 -4.67 -4.04
C PRO A 221 -6.88 -3.60 -2.96
N ALA A 222 -7.29 -3.93 -1.73
CA ALA A 222 -6.90 -3.16 -0.56
C ALA A 222 -5.41 -3.37 -0.25
N SER A 223 -4.78 -2.32 0.28
CA SER A 223 -3.44 -2.38 0.84
C SER A 223 -3.46 -2.96 2.27
N PRO A 224 -2.34 -3.49 2.81
CA PRO A 224 -2.25 -3.83 4.21
C PRO A 224 -2.53 -2.63 5.11
N PHE A 225 -3.17 -2.87 6.25
CA PHE A 225 -3.42 -1.84 7.24
C PHE A 225 -3.37 -2.41 8.65
N ARG A 226 -3.20 -1.51 9.61
CA ARG A 226 -3.28 -1.81 11.05
C ARG A 226 -3.90 -0.63 11.79
N TRP A 227 -4.56 -0.93 12.91
CA TRP A 227 -5.05 0.07 13.82
C TRP A 227 -5.13 -0.46 15.26
N PRO A 228 -4.80 0.35 16.28
CA PRO A 228 -4.02 1.58 16.16
C PRO A 228 -2.56 1.30 15.76
N ARG A 229 -1.82 2.33 15.36
CA ARG A 229 -0.35 2.26 15.22
C ARG A 229 0.27 2.53 16.60
N TRP A 230 0.88 1.51 17.22
CA TRP A 230 1.44 1.61 18.58
C TRP A 230 2.90 2.10 18.63
N ASP A 231 3.51 2.31 17.48
CA ASP A 231 4.93 2.56 17.26
C ASP A 231 5.16 3.74 16.32
#